data_AF-K2SER3-F1
#
_entry.id   AF-K2SER3-F1
#
_cell.length_a   1.000
_cell.length_b   1.000
_cell.length_c   1.000
_cell.angle_alpha   90.00
_cell.angle_beta   90.00
_cell.angle_gamma   90.00
#
_symmetry.space_group_name_H-M   'P 1'
#
loop_
_entity.id
_entity.type
_entity.pdbx_description
1 polymer ?
#
loop_
_entity_poly.entity_id
_entity_poly.type
_entity_poly.pdbx_seq_one_letter_code
_entity_poly.pdbx_strand_id
1 'polypeptide(L)'
;MDINNFTIGETDLHTDDSTFLRGMWPTDEHGVMEMKTVFPGFYVKRAIHIHTQVFTDYTLHANGTVKTGNRVSTGQLYFPEELEAQIMALEPYASHTEIVRLKNDEDDIFDTGFAGGYNPLVSVVPADGVSVENGMIGLITMGIDPTAVEEGDVSPNIPSTYDK
;
A
#
# COMPACT_ATOMS: atom_id res chain seq x y z
N MET A 1 -5.23 19.67 14.93
CA MET A 1 -5.44 18.49 15.80
C MET A 1 -4.18 18.29 16.60
N ASP A 2 -4.30 18.06 17.90
CA ASP A 2 -3.17 17.84 18.79
C ASP A 2 -2.72 16.38 18.64
N ILE A 3 -1.59 16.18 17.96
CA ILE A 3 -1.05 14.86 17.58
C ILE A 3 -0.46 14.07 18.77
N ASN A 4 -0.56 14.61 19.99
CA ASN A 4 0.08 14.05 21.17
C ASN A 4 -0.81 13.09 21.98
N ASN A 5 -2.08 12.90 21.60
CA ASN A 5 -3.02 12.08 22.37
C ASN A 5 -3.70 11.03 21.46
N PHE A 6 -2.91 10.06 21.03
CA PHE A 6 -3.33 8.98 20.17
C PHE A 6 -3.48 7.67 20.98
N THR A 7 -4.67 7.07 20.95
CA THR A 7 -4.97 5.78 21.59
C THR A 7 -5.50 4.79 20.56
N ILE A 8 -4.85 3.64 20.42
CA ILE A 8 -5.24 2.56 19.51
C ILE A 8 -6.67 2.09 19.82
N GLY A 9 -7.55 2.14 18.82
CA GLY A 9 -8.96 1.71 18.94
C GLY A 9 -9.93 2.75 19.52
N GLU A 10 -9.44 3.93 19.92
CA GLU A 10 -10.26 5.06 20.37
C GLU A 10 -10.03 6.31 19.54
N THR A 11 -8.79 6.56 19.11
CA THR A 11 -8.42 7.71 18.29
C THR A 11 -8.36 7.28 16.83
N ASP A 12 -9.32 7.76 16.05
CA ASP A 12 -9.32 7.61 14.61
C ASP A 12 -8.58 8.79 13.97
N LEU A 13 -7.49 8.52 13.24
CA LEU A 13 -6.72 9.51 12.47
C LEU A 13 -7.18 9.57 11.01
N HIS A 14 -8.47 9.36 10.74
CA HIS A 14 -9.05 9.63 9.45
C HIS A 14 -9.56 11.07 9.36
N THR A 15 -9.39 11.69 8.18
CA THR A 15 -9.90 13.04 7.91
C THR A 15 -11.41 13.03 7.65
N ASP A 16 -12.00 11.84 7.46
CA ASP A 16 -13.41 11.56 7.28
C ASP A 16 -13.73 10.09 7.64
N ASP A 17 -15.00 9.71 7.60
CA ASP A 17 -15.46 8.34 7.88
C ASP A 17 -15.35 7.42 6.63
N SER A 18 -14.63 7.84 5.58
CA SER A 18 -14.57 7.11 4.31
C SER A 18 -13.59 5.96 4.37
N THR A 19 -14.02 4.82 3.83
CA THR A 19 -13.19 3.61 3.68
C THR A 19 -12.80 3.35 2.23
N PHE A 20 -13.00 4.31 1.33
CA PHE A 20 -12.62 4.17 -0.07
C PHE A 20 -11.09 3.91 -0.21
N LEU A 21 -10.71 3.01 -1.12
CA LEU A 21 -9.33 2.52 -1.31
C LEU A 21 -8.68 1.92 -0.06
N ARG A 22 -9.49 1.44 0.89
CA ARG A 22 -9.03 0.62 2.03
C ARG A 22 -9.66 -0.75 1.91
N GLY A 23 -8.84 -1.78 2.05
CA GLY A 23 -9.29 -3.16 1.98
C GLY A 23 -8.37 -4.05 2.80
N MET A 24 -8.96 -5.06 3.42
CA MET A 24 -8.23 -6.09 4.14
C MET A 24 -9.03 -7.38 3.99
N TRP A 25 -8.33 -8.47 3.67
CA TRP A 25 -8.94 -9.77 3.53
C TRP A 25 -7.94 -10.85 3.94
N PRO A 26 -8.39 -11.94 4.59
CA PRO A 26 -7.54 -13.08 4.85
C PRO A 26 -6.94 -13.65 3.57
N THR A 27 -5.71 -14.15 3.66
CA THR A 27 -5.14 -14.98 2.61
C THR A 27 -5.85 -16.33 2.56
N ASP A 28 -5.88 -16.95 1.38
CA ASP A 28 -6.38 -18.30 1.20
C ASP A 28 -5.35 -19.36 1.65
N GLU A 29 -5.66 -20.65 1.42
CA GLU A 29 -4.78 -21.77 1.77
C GLU A 29 -3.44 -21.78 1.04
N HIS A 30 -3.29 -20.97 -0.02
CA HIS A 30 -2.07 -20.78 -0.79
C HIS A 30 -1.33 -19.49 -0.43
N GLY A 31 -1.82 -18.72 0.55
CA GLY A 31 -1.23 -17.45 0.94
C GLY A 31 -1.59 -16.29 0.00
N VAL A 32 -2.62 -16.45 -0.84
CA VAL A 32 -3.03 -15.45 -1.84
C VAL A 32 -4.14 -14.57 -1.29
N MET A 33 -4.02 -13.25 -1.50
CA MET A 33 -5.08 -12.28 -1.30
C MET A 33 -5.27 -11.48 -2.58
N GLU A 34 -6.52 -11.30 -2.99
CA GLU A 34 -6.89 -10.54 -4.17
C GLU A 34 -7.70 -9.31 -3.78
N MET A 35 -7.37 -8.17 -4.39
CA MET A 35 -8.10 -6.92 -4.21
C MET A 35 -8.35 -6.27 -5.57
N LYS A 36 -9.57 -5.77 -5.76
CA LYS A 36 -9.89 -4.87 -6.87
C LYS A 36 -9.77 -3.44 -6.40
N THR A 37 -8.90 -2.68 -7.04
CA THR A 37 -8.67 -1.25 -6.76
C THR A 37 -8.50 -0.48 -8.07
N VAL A 38 -8.32 0.83 -7.98
CA VAL A 38 -7.88 1.69 -9.09
C VAL A 38 -6.37 1.91 -9.01
N PHE A 39 -5.75 2.33 -10.11
CA PHE A 39 -4.35 2.75 -10.05
C PHE A 39 -4.22 3.97 -9.13
N PRO A 40 -3.29 3.98 -8.17
CA PRO A 40 -3.20 5.06 -7.20
C PRO A 40 -2.84 6.40 -7.86
N GLY A 41 -3.41 7.48 -7.32
CA GLY A 41 -2.95 8.83 -7.61
C GLY A 41 -1.65 9.16 -6.86
N PHE A 42 -1.25 10.42 -6.89
CA PHE A 42 -0.09 10.92 -6.17
C PHE A 42 -0.44 12.13 -5.31
N TYR A 43 0.43 12.41 -4.35
CA TYR A 43 0.37 13.60 -3.51
C TYR A 43 1.78 14.16 -3.34
N VAL A 44 1.87 15.38 -2.82
CA VAL A 44 3.15 16.08 -2.70
C VAL A 44 4.20 15.25 -1.96
N LYS A 45 5.44 15.31 -2.45
CA LYS A 45 6.65 14.72 -1.86
C LYS A 45 6.74 13.19 -1.87
N ARG A 46 5.80 12.48 -2.47
CA ARG A 46 5.81 11.02 -2.48
C ARG A 46 5.56 10.50 -3.89
N ALA A 47 6.26 9.43 -4.27
CA ALA A 47 6.00 8.71 -5.51
C ALA A 47 4.66 7.94 -5.41
N ILE A 48 4.19 7.38 -6.52
CA ILE A 48 2.93 6.62 -6.53
C ILE A 48 3.12 5.30 -5.78
N HIS A 49 2.30 5.04 -4.76
CA HIS A 49 2.41 3.82 -3.96
C HIS A 49 1.07 3.30 -3.43
N ILE A 50 1.06 2.02 -3.04
CA ILE A 50 0.01 1.39 -2.24
C ILE A 50 0.60 1.01 -0.89
N HIS A 51 -0.02 1.45 0.20
CA HIS A 51 0.36 1.00 1.55
C HIS A 51 -0.10 -0.45 1.78
N THR A 52 0.74 -1.21 2.47
CA THR A 52 0.44 -2.60 2.86
C THR A 52 0.74 -2.80 4.33
N GLN A 53 -0.09 -3.61 4.97
CA GLN A 53 0.13 -4.10 6.32
C GLN A 53 -0.27 -5.57 6.37
N VAL A 54 0.55 -6.37 7.05
CA VAL A 54 0.29 -7.81 7.23
C VAL A 54 0.11 -8.10 8.71
N PHE A 55 -0.93 -8.88 9.00
CA PHE A 55 -1.29 -9.30 10.34
C PHE A 55 -1.40 -10.83 10.39
N THR A 56 -0.87 -11.47 11.42
CA THR A 56 -0.91 -12.94 11.58
C THR A 56 -2.11 -13.44 12.37
N ASP A 57 -2.69 -12.58 13.19
CA ASP A 57 -3.87 -12.88 13.99
C ASP A 57 -5.05 -12.06 13.48
N TYR A 58 -6.17 -12.71 13.14
CA TYR A 58 -7.39 -12.01 12.78
C TYR A 58 -8.64 -12.79 13.17
N THR A 59 -9.74 -12.06 13.36
CA THR A 59 -11.08 -12.60 13.57
C THR A 59 -12.03 -11.96 12.57
N LEU A 60 -12.68 -12.79 11.74
CA LEU A 60 -13.76 -12.34 10.87
C LEU A 60 -15.08 -12.31 11.65
N HIS A 61 -15.73 -11.16 11.69
CA HIS A 61 -17.04 -11.00 12.29
C HIS A 61 -18.16 -11.33 11.30
N ALA A 62 -19.32 -11.74 11.82
CA ALA A 62 -20.47 -12.12 11.00
C ALA A 62 -21.04 -10.96 10.14
N ASN A 63 -20.74 -9.72 10.51
CA ASN A 63 -21.10 -8.52 9.75
C ASN A 63 -20.07 -8.17 8.64
N GLY A 64 -19.07 -9.03 8.41
CA GLY A 64 -18.05 -8.83 7.38
C GLY A 64 -16.90 -7.91 7.78
N THR A 65 -16.83 -7.44 9.03
CA THR A 65 -15.66 -6.70 9.53
C THR A 65 -14.57 -7.65 10.00
N VAL A 66 -13.32 -7.19 9.95
CA VAL A 66 -12.16 -7.96 10.41
C VAL A 66 -11.53 -7.24 11.59
N LYS A 67 -11.31 -7.97 12.68
CA LYS A 67 -10.44 -7.53 13.78
C LYS A 67 -9.06 -8.15 13.57
N THR A 68 -8.02 -7.35 13.68
CA THR A 68 -6.62 -7.81 13.60
C THR A 68 -5.98 -7.90 14.99
N GLY A 69 -4.94 -8.71 15.09
CA GLY A 69 -4.02 -8.79 16.22
C GLY A 69 -2.64 -8.29 15.81
N ASN A 70 -1.62 -9.13 15.94
CA ASN A 70 -0.23 -8.72 15.73
C ASN A 70 0.04 -8.27 14.29
N ARG A 71 0.51 -7.03 14.13
CA ARG A 71 1.07 -6.53 12.87
C ARG A 71 2.51 -7.01 12.78
N VAL A 72 2.88 -7.60 11.64
CA VAL A 72 4.20 -8.21 11.43
C VAL A 72 4.96 -7.61 10.24
N SER A 73 4.31 -6.73 9.48
CA SER A 73 4.94 -6.01 8.39
C SER A 73 4.13 -4.76 8.04
N THR A 74 4.82 -3.64 7.88
CA THR A 74 4.33 -2.41 7.25
C THR A 74 5.21 -2.06 6.06
N GLY A 75 4.60 -1.81 4.90
CA GLY A 75 5.36 -1.54 3.69
C GLY A 75 4.61 -0.70 2.66
N GLN A 76 5.31 -0.43 1.56
CA GLN A 76 4.80 0.32 0.42
C GLN A 76 5.14 -0.41 -0.87
N LEU A 77 4.14 -0.57 -1.72
CA LEU A 77 4.27 -1.15 -3.05
C LEU A 77 4.35 -0.02 -4.08
N TYR A 78 5.29 -0.13 -4.99
CA TYR A 78 5.53 0.86 -6.05
C TYR A 78 5.30 0.23 -7.42
N PHE A 79 5.34 1.04 -8.48
CA PHE A 79 5.13 0.59 -9.85
C PHE A 79 6.33 0.98 -10.72
N PRO A 80 6.60 0.27 -11.83
CA PRO A 80 7.66 0.70 -12.75
C PRO A 80 7.42 2.14 -13.26
N GLU A 81 8.44 2.99 -13.25
CA GLU A 81 8.32 4.42 -13.63
C GLU A 81 7.75 4.60 -15.04
N GLU A 82 8.08 3.72 -15.99
CA GLU A 82 7.51 3.74 -17.34
C GLU A 82 5.98 3.55 -17.34
N LEU A 83 5.48 2.64 -16.49
CA LEU A 83 4.05 2.42 -16.32
C LEU A 83 3.38 3.62 -15.66
N GLU A 84 3.99 4.18 -14.61
CA GLU A 84 3.47 5.39 -13.95
C GLU A 84 3.34 6.55 -14.95
N ALA A 85 4.38 6.81 -15.75
CA ALA A 85 4.35 7.85 -16.77
C ALA A 85 3.24 7.60 -17.82
N GLN A 86 3.04 6.35 -18.24
CA GLN A 86 1.96 5.99 -19.17
C GLN A 86 0.58 6.26 -18.57
N ILE A 87 0.30 5.77 -17.36
CA ILE A 87 -1.02 5.91 -16.72
C ILE A 87 -1.31 7.37 -16.36
N MET A 88 -0.32 8.13 -15.91
CA MET A 88 -0.49 9.54 -15.58
C MET A 88 -0.75 10.43 -16.81
N ALA A 89 -0.49 9.93 -18.02
CA ALA A 89 -0.84 10.62 -19.26
C ALA A 89 -2.30 10.42 -19.70
N LEU A 90 -3.07 9.60 -18.98
CA LEU A 90 -4.47 9.27 -19.30
C LEU A 90 -5.44 9.95 -18.34
N GLU A 91 -6.66 10.22 -18.80
CA GLU A 91 -7.73 10.69 -17.91
C GLU A 91 -8.17 9.58 -16.93
N PRO A 92 -8.53 9.92 -15.68
CA PRO A 92 -8.61 11.28 -15.11
C PRO A 92 -7.28 11.84 -14.57
N TYR A 93 -6.19 11.07 -14.60
CA TYR A 93 -4.91 11.46 -13.99
C TYR A 93 -4.24 12.65 -14.69
N ALA A 94 -4.34 12.70 -16.03
CA ALA A 94 -3.79 13.78 -16.84
C ALA A 94 -4.36 15.17 -16.48
N SER A 95 -5.59 15.21 -15.95
CA SER A 95 -6.23 16.44 -15.48
C SER A 95 -5.69 16.94 -14.14
N HIS A 96 -5.00 16.09 -13.36
CA HIS A 96 -4.40 16.50 -12.09
C HIS A 96 -3.10 17.26 -12.31
N THR A 97 -3.18 18.59 -12.33
CA THR A 97 -2.06 19.49 -12.73
C THR A 97 -1.62 20.44 -11.62
N GLU A 98 -2.29 20.40 -10.47
CA GLU A 98 -2.03 21.28 -9.32
C GLU A 98 -0.69 20.98 -8.62
N ILE A 99 -0.21 19.75 -8.76
CA ILE A 99 1.04 19.27 -8.18
C ILE A 99 1.82 18.45 -9.20
N VAL A 100 3.15 18.49 -9.10
CA VAL A 100 4.03 17.69 -9.94
C VAL A 100 4.25 16.35 -9.25
N ARG A 101 4.03 15.26 -9.99
CA ARG A 101 4.34 13.90 -9.52
C ARG A 101 5.85 13.77 -9.27
N LEU A 102 6.18 13.21 -8.11
CA LEU A 102 7.55 12.82 -7.78
C LEU A 102 7.84 11.44 -8.37
N LYS A 103 8.98 11.25 -9.02
CA LYS A 103 9.37 9.93 -9.54
C LYS A 103 9.82 9.02 -8.41
N ASN A 104 9.86 7.72 -8.69
CA ASN A 104 10.32 6.72 -7.72
C ASN A 104 11.74 7.00 -7.21
N ASP A 105 12.67 7.34 -8.10
CA ASP A 105 14.07 7.64 -7.75
C ASP A 105 14.27 8.98 -7.02
N GLU A 106 13.20 9.77 -6.86
CA GLU A 106 13.20 11.03 -6.14
C GLU A 106 12.46 10.95 -4.79
N ASP A 107 11.77 9.84 -4.49
CA ASP A 107 11.10 9.60 -3.20
C ASP A 107 12.07 8.99 -2.19
N ASP A 108 12.35 9.71 -1.10
CA ASP A 108 13.28 9.31 -0.03
C ASP A 108 12.92 7.95 0.63
N ILE A 109 11.69 7.44 0.44
CA ILE A 109 11.25 6.15 0.99
C ILE A 109 11.42 5.00 -0.02
N PHE A 110 11.46 5.27 -1.33
CA PHE A 110 11.48 4.23 -2.36
C PHE A 110 12.63 3.23 -2.18
N ASP A 111 13.85 3.73 -1.97
CA ASP A 111 15.04 2.90 -1.77
C ASP A 111 14.94 2.00 -0.52
N THR A 112 14.16 2.40 0.49
CA THR A 112 13.98 1.60 1.70
C THR A 112 13.23 0.29 1.43
N GLY A 113 12.42 0.22 0.37
CA GLY A 113 11.73 -1.00 -0.04
C GLY A 113 12.64 -2.06 -0.65
N PHE A 114 13.88 -1.69 -1.03
CA PHE A 114 14.89 -2.62 -1.54
C PHE A 114 15.88 -3.10 -0.47
N ALA A 115 15.79 -2.57 0.75
CA ALA A 115 16.66 -2.99 1.85
C ALA A 115 16.52 -4.50 2.09
N GLY A 116 17.62 -5.21 2.31
CA GLY A 116 17.61 -6.67 2.44
C GLY A 116 17.54 -7.44 1.12
N GLY A 117 17.57 -6.76 -0.04
CA GLY A 117 17.52 -7.39 -1.36
C GLY A 117 16.11 -7.69 -1.85
N TYR A 118 15.10 -7.07 -1.24
CA TYR A 118 13.71 -7.17 -1.65
C TYR A 118 13.40 -6.31 -2.88
N ASN A 119 12.21 -6.48 -3.44
CA ASN A 119 11.74 -5.68 -4.57
C ASN A 119 10.28 -5.26 -4.30
N PRO A 120 10.02 -3.95 -4.10
CA PRO A 120 8.69 -3.45 -3.82
C PRO A 120 7.88 -3.13 -5.10
N LEU A 121 8.44 -3.37 -6.29
CA LEU A 121 7.78 -3.09 -7.57
C LEU A 121 6.76 -4.18 -7.92
N VAL A 122 5.51 -3.77 -8.10
CA VAL A 122 4.43 -4.63 -8.57
C VAL A 122 4.66 -4.99 -10.04
N SER A 123 4.65 -6.29 -10.35
CA SER A 123 4.64 -6.78 -11.73
C SER A 123 3.26 -6.60 -12.32
N VAL A 124 3.13 -5.82 -13.38
CA VAL A 124 1.83 -5.48 -14.00
C VAL A 124 1.74 -6.03 -15.42
N VAL A 125 0.59 -6.61 -15.75
CA VAL A 125 0.23 -7.02 -17.11
C VAL A 125 -1.15 -6.48 -17.49
N PRO A 126 -1.43 -6.25 -18.79
CA PRO A 126 -2.78 -5.98 -19.27
C PRO A 126 -3.75 -7.09 -18.91
N ALA A 127 -4.90 -6.74 -18.33
CA ALA A 127 -5.93 -7.72 -17.97
C ALA A 127 -6.53 -8.41 -19.21
N ASP A 128 -6.57 -7.73 -20.35
CA ASP A 128 -7.05 -8.25 -21.63
C ASP A 128 -5.93 -8.83 -22.53
N GLY A 129 -4.68 -8.79 -22.06
CA GLY A 129 -3.49 -9.19 -22.83
C GLY A 129 -3.08 -8.21 -23.94
N VAL A 130 -3.71 -7.04 -24.04
CA VAL A 130 -3.50 -6.06 -25.11
C VAL A 130 -2.96 -4.74 -24.58
N SER A 131 -3.67 -4.10 -23.64
CA SER A 131 -3.29 -2.78 -23.13
C SER A 131 -3.61 -2.61 -21.64
N VAL A 132 -2.65 -2.10 -20.87
CA VAL A 132 -2.84 -1.77 -19.45
C VAL A 132 -3.92 -0.70 -19.23
N GLU A 133 -4.24 0.07 -20.27
CA GLU A 133 -5.28 1.10 -20.24
C GLU A 133 -6.70 0.51 -20.13
N ASN A 134 -6.88 -0.75 -20.56
CA ASN A 134 -8.16 -1.47 -20.48
C ASN A 134 -8.34 -2.22 -19.16
N GLY A 135 -7.36 -2.14 -18.26
CA GLY A 135 -7.32 -2.84 -17.00
C GLY A 135 -5.99 -3.54 -16.77
N MET A 136 -5.66 -3.73 -15.49
CA MET A 136 -4.38 -4.26 -15.05
C MET A 136 -4.57 -5.44 -14.11
N ILE A 137 -3.66 -6.41 -14.20
CA ILE A 137 -3.42 -7.41 -13.17
C ILE A 137 -2.05 -7.11 -12.58
N GLY A 138 -2.02 -6.76 -11.30
CA GLY A 138 -0.79 -6.55 -10.53
C GLY A 138 -0.47 -7.77 -9.68
N LEU A 139 0.79 -8.20 -9.71
CA LEU A 139 1.30 -9.31 -8.91
C LEU A 139 2.51 -8.85 -8.10
N ILE A 140 2.50 -9.16 -6.82
CA ILE A 140 3.64 -8.97 -5.91
C ILE A 140 3.71 -10.17 -4.97
N THR A 141 4.93 -10.63 -4.66
CA THR A 141 5.15 -11.66 -3.64
C THR A 141 5.81 -11.01 -2.44
N MET A 142 5.18 -11.12 -1.27
CA MET A 142 5.69 -10.59 -0.02
C MET A 142 6.24 -11.74 0.84
N GLY A 143 7.54 -11.70 1.14
CA GLY A 143 8.13 -12.55 2.16
C GLY A 143 7.88 -11.96 3.54
N ILE A 144 7.20 -12.70 4.41
CA ILE A 144 6.80 -12.23 5.74
C ILE A 144 7.44 -13.10 6.81
N ASP A 145 8.08 -12.46 7.80
CA ASP A 145 8.46 -13.11 9.04
C ASP A 145 7.29 -12.96 10.04
N PRO A 146 6.54 -14.03 10.33
CA PRO A 146 5.37 -13.94 11.22
C PRO A 146 5.76 -13.69 12.68
N THR A 147 7.06 -13.72 13.03
CA THR A 147 7.56 -13.49 14.39
C THR A 147 8.02 -12.05 14.62
N ALA A 148 8.15 -11.24 13.56
CA ALA A 148 8.58 -9.85 13.62
C ALA A 148 7.42 -8.91 14.03
N VAL A 149 6.88 -9.10 15.24
CA VAL A 149 5.77 -8.28 15.73
C VAL A 149 6.20 -6.82 15.89
N GLU A 150 5.56 -5.92 15.15
CA GLU A 150 5.78 -4.48 15.22
C GLU A 150 4.95 -3.89 16.36
N GLU A 151 5.62 -3.32 17.37
CA GLU A 151 4.97 -2.63 18.48
C GLU A 151 4.65 -1.15 18.13
N GLY A 152 3.45 -0.70 18.52
CA GLY A 152 2.99 0.69 18.35
C GLY A 152 2.29 0.99 17.01
N ASP A 153 1.78 2.21 16.86
CA ASP A 153 1.13 2.65 15.62
C ASP A 153 2.14 3.37 14.73
N VAL A 154 2.62 2.68 13.71
CA VAL A 154 3.47 3.30 12.69
C VAL A 154 2.58 4.01 11.71
N SER A 155 2.83 5.31 11.55
CA SER A 155 2.32 6.04 10.39
C SER A 155 2.74 5.27 9.13
N PRO A 156 1.83 5.03 8.18
CA PRO A 156 2.14 4.28 6.96
C PRO A 156 3.24 4.96 6.10
N ASN A 157 3.60 6.21 6.43
CA ASN A 157 4.70 6.98 5.85
C ASN A 157 6.07 6.76 6.52
N ILE A 158 6.17 5.93 7.56
CA ILE A 158 7.42 5.64 8.24
C ILE A 158 7.60 4.13 8.24
N PRO A 159 8.60 3.58 7.51
CA PRO A 159 8.98 2.19 7.66
C PRO A 159 9.26 1.93 9.16
N SER A 160 8.61 0.93 9.75
CA SER A 160 8.98 0.50 11.10
C SER A 160 10.47 0.19 11.10
N THR A 161 11.16 0.72 12.09
CA THR A 161 12.60 0.59 12.26
C THR A 161 13.06 -0.84 12.01
N TYR A 162 13.95 -1.01 11.04
CA TYR A 162 14.70 -2.25 10.82
C TYR A 162 15.48 -2.58 12.09
N ASP A 163 15.04 -3.60 12.84
CA ASP A 163 15.87 -4.22 13.88
C ASP A 163 16.97 -5.05 13.21
N LYS A 164 18.19 -4.87 13.73
CA LYS A 164 19.45 -5.47 13.25
C LYS A 164 19.62 -6.93 13.67
#